data_AF-A0A1C5MTS0-F1
#
_entry.id   AF-A0A1C5MTS0-F1
#
_cell.length_a   1.000
_cell.length_b   1.000
_cell.length_c   1.000
_cell.angle_alpha   90.00
_cell.angle_beta   90.00
_cell.angle_gamma   90.00
#
_symmetry.space_group_name_H-M   'P 1'
#
loop_
_entity.id
_entity.type
_entity.pdbx_description
1 polymer ?
#
loop_
_entity_poly.entity_id
_entity_poly.type
_entity_poly.pdbx_seq_one_letter_code
_entity_poly.pdbx_strand_id
1 'polypeptide(L)'
;MISFDPSEFVCKSLEYKLQNLQPIHFALLNRIYEHAKTHGCITPNNTFSKNLTQCYLATELLENLNIPNFDSRYFQMCINDLETAGLIINVCANPCKEWAFALTELGLQAIITKDK
;
A
#
# COMPACT_ATOMS: atom_id res chain seq x y z
N MET A 1 -31.48 1.92 20.54
CA MET A 1 -30.17 1.24 20.42
C MET A 1 -29.55 1.69 19.12
N ILE A 2 -28.33 2.22 19.14
CA ILE A 2 -27.55 2.41 17.91
C ILE A 2 -27.02 1.02 17.55
N SER A 3 -27.47 0.45 16.43
CA SER A 3 -26.89 -0.79 15.92
C SER A 3 -25.50 -0.47 15.36
N PHE A 4 -24.45 -1.04 15.94
CA PHE A 4 -23.11 -0.97 15.37
C PHE A 4 -23.05 -1.93 14.18
N ASP A 5 -22.84 -1.39 12.98
CA ASP A 5 -22.51 -2.18 11.80
C ASP A 5 -20.97 -2.17 11.62
N PRO A 6 -20.27 -3.28 11.89
CA PRO A 6 -18.82 -3.36 11.71
C PRO A 6 -18.39 -3.03 10.28
N SER A 7 -19.23 -3.33 9.27
CA SER A 7 -18.91 -3.08 7.86
C SER A 7 -18.93 -1.58 7.56
N GLU A 8 -19.95 -0.87 8.06
CA GLU A 8 -20.07 0.59 7.90
C GLU A 8 -18.91 1.31 8.60
N PHE A 9 -18.50 0.83 9.79
CA PHE A 9 -17.35 1.37 10.51
C PHE A 9 -16.04 1.21 9.73
N VAL A 10 -15.80 0.03 9.14
CA VAL A 10 -14.59 -0.23 8.33
C VAL A 10 -14.57 0.65 7.08
N CYS A 11 -15.70 0.78 6.37
CA CYS A 11 -15.80 1.64 5.19
C CYS A 11 -15.52 3.12 5.52
N LYS A 12 -16.15 3.67 6.56
CA LYS A 12 -15.91 5.05 6.99
C LYS A 12 -14.47 5.27 7.46
N SER A 13 -13.88 4.28 8.12
CA SER A 13 -12.48 4.33 8.54
C SER A 13 -11.52 4.36 7.34
N LEU A 14 -11.79 3.56 6.30
CA LEU A 14 -11.03 3.58 5.07
C LEU A 14 -11.18 4.93 4.35
N GLU A 15 -12.41 5.41 4.15
CA GLU A 15 -12.67 6.71 3.52
C GLU A 15 -11.90 7.85 4.20
N TYR A 16 -11.96 7.92 5.54
CA TYR A 16 -11.24 8.92 6.32
C TYR A 16 -9.71 8.84 6.11
N LYS A 17 -9.15 7.62 6.07
CA LYS A 17 -7.72 7.41 5.82
C LYS A 17 -7.32 7.83 4.41
N LEU A 18 -8.17 7.61 3.43
CA LEU A 18 -7.91 7.95 2.03
C LEU A 18 -8.03 9.44 1.71
N GLN A 19 -8.85 10.20 2.46
CA GLN A 19 -9.07 11.64 2.23
C GLN A 19 -7.78 12.48 2.27
N ASN A 20 -6.79 12.07 3.06
CA ASN A 20 -5.53 12.79 3.22
C ASN A 20 -4.45 12.37 2.21
N LEU A 21 -4.73 11.38 1.36
CA LEU A 21 -3.75 10.85 0.42
C LEU A 21 -3.76 11.63 -0.90
N GLN A 22 -2.58 12.10 -1.28
CA GLN A 22 -2.31 12.74 -2.57
C GLN A 22 -2.10 11.71 -3.70
N PRO A 23 -2.20 12.11 -4.99
CA PRO A 23 -2.02 11.22 -6.14
C PRO A 23 -0.73 10.39 -6.13
N ILE A 24 0.36 10.96 -5.61
CA ILE A 24 1.65 10.29 -5.47
C ILE A 24 1.58 9.05 -4.57
N HIS A 25 0.79 9.08 -3.49
CA HIS A 25 0.59 7.95 -2.59
C HIS A 25 -0.07 6.78 -3.32
N PHE A 26 -1.05 7.09 -4.17
CA PHE A 26 -1.72 6.08 -4.98
C PHE A 26 -0.82 5.54 -6.10
N ALA A 27 0.06 6.38 -6.68
CA ALA A 27 1.05 5.90 -7.64
C ALA A 27 2.01 4.90 -6.99
N LEU A 28 2.50 5.21 -5.78
CA LEU A 28 3.30 4.30 -4.95
C LEU A 28 2.54 3.00 -4.64
N LEU A 29 1.31 3.11 -4.15
CA LEU A 29 0.48 1.97 -3.77
C LEU A 29 0.20 1.05 -4.97
N ASN A 30 -0.10 1.64 -6.14
CA ASN A 30 -0.29 0.90 -7.39
C ASN A 30 0.99 0.21 -7.85
N ARG A 31 2.17 0.82 -7.70
CA ARG A 31 3.44 0.15 -8.01
C ARG A 31 3.67 -1.06 -7.11
N ILE A 32 3.37 -0.95 -5.83
CA ILE A 32 3.46 -2.04 -4.86
C ILE A 32 2.49 -3.17 -5.23
N TYR A 33 1.27 -2.83 -5.65
CA TYR A 33 0.26 -3.79 -6.09
C TYR A 33 0.62 -4.50 -7.39
N GLU A 34 1.08 -3.79 -8.42
CA GLU A 34 1.49 -4.39 -9.68
C GLU A 34 2.70 -5.32 -9.49
N HIS A 35 3.64 -4.94 -8.64
CA HIS A 35 4.73 -5.82 -8.23
C HIS A 35 4.18 -7.10 -7.56
N ALA A 36 3.23 -6.98 -6.63
CA ALA A 36 2.63 -8.13 -5.97
C ALA A 36 1.89 -9.06 -6.96
N LYS A 37 1.17 -8.50 -7.94
CA LYS A 37 0.46 -9.29 -8.98
C LYS A 37 1.41 -10.02 -9.90
N THR A 38 2.43 -9.33 -10.41
CA THR A 38 3.43 -9.92 -11.30
C THR A 38 4.21 -11.06 -10.64
N HIS A 39 4.39 -11.00 -9.32
CA HIS A 39 5.03 -12.05 -8.52
C HIS A 39 4.06 -13.09 -7.93
N GLY A 40 2.78 -13.07 -8.34
CA GLY A 40 1.78 -14.06 -7.91
C GLY A 40 1.34 -13.96 -6.44
N CYS A 41 1.71 -12.89 -5.73
CA CYS A 41 1.28 -12.62 -4.36
C CYS A 41 -0.20 -12.23 -4.30
N ILE A 42 -0.72 -11.63 -5.37
CA ILE A 42 -2.14 -11.29 -5.54
C ILE A 42 -2.70 -12.11 -6.71
N THR A 43 -3.80 -12.80 -6.44
CA THR A 43 -4.48 -13.67 -7.41
C THR A 43 -5.39 -12.86 -8.35
N PRO A 44 -5.86 -13.44 -9.48
CA PRO A 44 -6.68 -12.72 -10.45
C PRO A 44 -7.99 -12.12 -9.92
N ASN A 45 -8.51 -12.62 -8.80
CA ASN A 45 -9.72 -12.09 -8.14
C ASN A 45 -9.41 -10.97 -7.12
N ASN A 46 -8.19 -10.42 -7.13
CA ASN A 46 -7.71 -9.41 -6.19
C ASN A 46 -7.77 -9.86 -4.72
N THR A 47 -7.30 -11.08 -4.45
CA THR A 47 -7.08 -11.58 -3.08
C THR A 47 -5.64 -12.05 -2.91
N PHE A 48 -5.12 -11.99 -1.70
CA PHE A 48 -3.76 -12.47 -1.41
C PHE A 48 -3.65 -13.98 -1.58
N SER A 49 -2.53 -14.40 -2.14
CA SER A 49 -2.11 -15.79 -2.19
C SER A 49 -1.83 -16.31 -0.77
N LYS A 50 -2.27 -17.53 -0.48
CA LYS A 50 -1.99 -18.19 0.80
C LYS A 50 -0.54 -18.70 0.91
N ASN A 51 0.17 -18.77 -0.21
CA ASN A 51 1.44 -19.48 -0.32
C ASN A 51 2.63 -18.58 -0.60
N LEU A 52 2.40 -17.32 -0.99
CA LEU A 52 3.43 -16.39 -1.41
C LEU A 52 3.33 -15.10 -0.60
N THR A 53 4.46 -14.64 -0.10
CA THR A 53 4.59 -13.40 0.67
C THR A 53 5.17 -12.31 -0.21
N GLN A 54 4.60 -11.12 -0.13
CA GLN A 54 5.10 -9.95 -0.84
C GLN A 54 6.33 -9.36 -0.15
N CYS A 55 7.30 -8.94 -0.94
CA CYS A 55 8.44 -8.13 -0.54
C CYS A 55 8.84 -7.27 -1.73
N TYR A 56 8.81 -5.94 -1.60
CA TYR A 56 9.26 -5.03 -2.64
C TYR A 56 10.26 -4.03 -2.06
N LEU A 57 11.49 -4.02 -2.59
CA LEU A 57 12.58 -3.21 -2.06
C LEU A 57 12.35 -1.72 -2.33
N ALA A 58 12.76 -0.88 -1.39
CA ALA A 58 12.60 0.57 -1.49
C ALA A 58 13.37 1.17 -2.67
N THR A 59 14.57 0.67 -2.97
CA THR A 59 15.37 1.14 -4.12
C THR A 59 14.67 0.83 -5.44
N GLU A 60 14.24 -0.42 -5.62
CA GLU A 60 13.50 -0.86 -6.81
C GLU A 60 12.19 -0.08 -6.99
N LEU A 61 11.46 0.16 -5.89
CA LEU A 61 10.23 0.93 -5.93
C LEU A 61 10.49 2.38 -6.38
N LEU A 62 11.53 3.03 -5.85
CA LEU A 62 11.90 4.40 -6.20
C LEU A 62 12.31 4.52 -7.68
N GLU A 63 13.12 3.59 -8.17
CA GLU A 63 13.55 3.53 -9.58
C GLU A 63 12.37 3.39 -10.54
N ASN A 64 11.37 2.57 -10.18
CA ASN A 64 10.21 2.29 -11.04
C ASN A 64 9.13 3.38 -11.05
N LEU A 65 9.16 4.33 -10.11
CA LEU A 65 8.20 5.45 -10.10
C LEU A 65 8.47 6.44 -11.23
N ASN A 66 9.73 6.71 -11.53
CA ASN A 66 10.18 7.64 -12.58
C ASN A 66 9.42 8.98 -12.58
N ILE A 67 9.26 9.59 -11.40
CA ILE A 67 8.52 10.84 -11.20
C ILE A 67 9.51 12.01 -11.13
N PRO A 68 9.39 13.03 -12.01
CA PRO A 68 10.29 14.18 -12.00
C PRO A 68 10.28 14.89 -10.64
N ASN A 69 11.46 15.23 -10.13
CA ASN A 69 11.67 15.91 -8.84
C ASN A 69 11.18 15.14 -7.60
N PHE A 70 10.92 13.83 -7.72
CA PHE A 70 10.59 12.99 -6.58
C PHE A 70 11.87 12.46 -5.94
N ASP A 71 12.35 13.19 -4.92
CA ASP A 71 13.55 12.83 -4.18
C ASP A 71 13.28 11.83 -3.05
N SER A 72 14.34 11.36 -2.40
CA SER A 72 14.28 10.38 -1.31
C SER A 72 13.49 10.88 -0.09
N ARG A 73 13.39 12.20 0.14
CA ARG A 73 12.63 12.76 1.27
C ARG A 73 11.14 12.71 0.99
N TYR A 74 10.71 13.06 -0.22
CA TYR A 74 9.31 12.93 -0.61
C TYR A 74 8.87 11.46 -0.63
N PHE A 75 9.72 10.57 -1.13
CA PHE A 75 9.48 9.13 -1.03
C PHE A 75 9.27 8.67 0.41
N GLN A 76 10.18 9.06 1.31
CA GLN A 76 10.12 8.72 2.73
C GLN A 76 8.82 9.20 3.39
N MET A 77 8.40 10.43 3.10
CA MET A 77 7.15 10.99 3.62
C MET A 77 5.95 10.17 3.13
N CYS A 78 5.88 9.90 1.82
CA CYS A 78 4.76 9.14 1.27
C CYS A 78 4.69 7.71 1.81
N ILE A 79 5.83 7.04 2.01
CA ILE A 79 5.88 5.72 2.65
C ILE A 79 5.33 5.81 4.09
N ASN A 80 5.81 6.77 4.87
CA ASN A 80 5.36 6.96 6.25
C ASN A 80 3.85 7.23 6.34
N ASP A 81 3.30 8.04 5.43
CA ASP A 81 1.87 8.33 5.36
C ASP A 81 1.05 7.07 5.02
N LEU A 82 1.53 6.27 4.06
CA LEU A 82 0.91 4.99 3.69
C LEU A 82 0.97 3.94 4.81
N GLU A 83 2.09 3.86 5.54
CA GLU A 83 2.24 3.00 6.72
C GLU A 83 1.34 3.45 7.86
N THR A 84 1.28 4.75 8.14
CA THR A 84 0.40 5.32 9.19
C THR A 84 -1.07 5.09 8.87
N ALA A 85 -1.45 5.16 7.59
CA ALA A 85 -2.79 4.79 7.13
C ALA A 85 -3.05 3.27 7.24
N GLY A 86 -2.01 2.45 7.39
CA GLY A 86 -2.08 0.99 7.45
C GLY A 86 -2.33 0.34 6.09
N LEU A 87 -1.97 1.02 4.99
CA LEU A 87 -2.14 0.51 3.63
C LEU A 87 -0.96 -0.34 3.16
N ILE A 88 0.22 -0.09 3.74
CA ILE A 88 1.43 -0.89 3.55
C ILE A 88 2.07 -1.18 4.91
N ILE A 89 3.00 -2.12 4.92
CA ILE A 89 3.83 -2.44 6.08
C ILE A 89 5.29 -2.61 5.65
N ASN A 90 6.23 -2.07 6.42
CA ASN A 90 7.64 -2.41 6.31
C ASN A 90 7.87 -3.84 6.83
N VAL A 91 8.32 -4.72 5.95
CA VAL A 91 8.58 -6.15 6.25
C VAL A 91 10.04 -6.42 6.59
N CYS A 92 10.89 -5.40 6.64
CA CYS A 92 12.29 -5.59 6.94
C CYS A 92 12.52 -5.88 8.43
N ALA A 93 13.08 -7.05 8.73
CA ALA A 93 13.41 -7.45 10.09
C ALA A 93 14.67 -6.74 10.64
N ASN A 94 15.46 -6.09 9.79
CA ASN A 94 16.70 -5.42 10.21
C ASN A 94 16.69 -3.93 9.78
N PRO A 95 16.58 -2.98 10.71
CA PRO A 95 16.51 -1.55 10.40
C PRO A 95 17.80 -0.96 9.81
N CYS A 96 18.93 -1.68 9.91
CA CYS A 96 20.21 -1.31 9.29
C CYS A 96 20.36 -1.87 7.86
N LYS A 97 19.42 -2.69 7.40
CA LYS A 97 19.34 -3.15 6.02
C LYS A 97 18.41 -2.26 5.21
N GLU A 98 18.36 -2.54 3.91
CA GLU A 98 17.41 -1.95 2.99
C GLU A 98 15.96 -2.22 3.42
N TRP A 99 15.12 -1.20 3.28
CA TRP A 99 13.70 -1.30 3.58
C TRP A 99 12.94 -2.02 2.48
N ALA A 100 11.92 -2.75 2.88
CA ALA A 100 11.07 -3.51 1.98
C ALA A 100 9.62 -3.38 2.42
N PHE A 101 8.71 -3.30 1.45
CA PHE A 101 7.31 -3.02 1.71
C PHE A 101 6.41 -4.13 1.17
N ALA A 102 5.32 -4.38 1.89
CA ALA A 102 4.22 -5.22 1.45
C ALA A 102 2.90 -4.45 1.55
N LEU A 103 1.97 -4.78 0.66
CA LEU A 103 0.59 -4.28 0.70
C LEU A 103 -0.15 -4.97 1.85
N THR A 104 -1.00 -4.24 2.56
CA THR A 104 -1.94 -4.85 3.52
C THR A 104 -3.26 -5.18 2.82
N GLU A 105 -4.13 -5.94 3.50
CA GLU A 105 -5.54 -6.11 3.09
C GLU A 105 -6.25 -4.77 2.90
N LEU A 106 -5.97 -3.80 3.78
CA LEU A 106 -6.55 -2.46 3.67
C LEU A 106 -6.03 -1.70 2.45
N GLY A 107 -4.73 -1.82 2.15
CA GLY A 107 -4.12 -1.27 0.93
C GLY A 107 -4.71 -1.85 -0.34
N LEU A 108 -4.97 -3.16 -0.35
CA LEU A 108 -5.63 -3.83 -1.48
C LEU A 108 -7.05 -3.31 -1.70
N GLN A 109 -7.84 -3.21 -0.63
CA GLN A 109 -9.19 -2.65 -0.70
C GLN A 109 -9.19 -1.18 -1.14
N ALA A 110 -8.21 -0.38 -0.70
CA ALA A 110 -8.07 1.01 -1.12
C ALA A 110 -7.92 1.15 -2.64
N ILE A 111 -7.12 0.28 -3.28
CA ILE A 111 -6.92 0.27 -4.74
C ILE A 111 -8.22 -0.13 -5.44
N ILE A 112 -8.81 -1.27 -5.05
CA ILE A 112 -10.04 -1.80 -5.66
C ILE A 112 -11.20 -0.79 -5.58
N THR A 113 -11.28 -0.04 -4.49
CA THR A 113 -12.34 0.95 -4.27
C THR A 113 -12.15 2.18 -5.15
N LYS A 114 -10.90 2.57 -5.44
CA LYS A 114 -10.59 3.74 -6.28
C LYS A 114 -10.85 3.50 -7.77
N ASP A 115 -10.77 2.25 -8.24
CA ASP A 115 -11.03 1.88 -9.63
C ASP A 115 -12.53 1.67 -9.95
N LYS A 116 -13.43 1.85 -8.96
CA LYS A 116 -14.90 1.81 -9.13
C LYS A 116 -15.48 3.22 -9.27
#